data_AF-A0A1T4ZTU9-F1
#
_entry.id   AF-A0A1T4ZTU9-F1
#
_cell.length_a   1.000
_cell.length_b   1.000
_cell.length_c   1.000
_cell.angle_alpha   90.00
_cell.angle_beta   90.00
_cell.angle_gamma   90.00
#
_symmetry.space_group_name_H-M   'P 1'
#
loop_
_entity.id
_entity.type
_entity.pdbx_description
1 polymer ?
#
loop_
_entity_poly.entity_id
_entity_poly.type
_entity_poly.pdbx_seq_one_letter_code
_entity_poly.pdbx_strand_id
1 'polypeptide(L)'
;MINSIRAVRRAKGLTLEEVALRCDPPTTAQTIGRLETGTRTLSLGWMNRIAKALAVDAAELVRLPQDTQLRITALLGADGAYAPTRPEQALTARATEDMIAVRVASSVGDYRAGDEIWCRRMEGDWSSALNRDLLVPRPAGRYVFARLLNVDGEKLHLLPPGTGQRQQVVGNPPWAAVAVRLIRNL
;
A
#
# COMPACT_ATOMS: atom_id res chain seq x y z
N MET A 1 -5.38 12.23 15.70
CA MET A 1 -5.06 12.75 14.35
C MET A 1 -3.92 13.75 14.52
N ILE A 2 -2.69 13.37 14.15
CA ILE A 2 -1.54 14.27 14.25
C ILE A 2 -1.58 15.14 13.00
N ASN A 3 -1.91 16.42 13.10
CA ASN A 3 -1.85 17.35 11.97
C ASN A 3 -0.45 17.98 11.87
N SER A 4 -0.07 18.49 10.70
CA SER A 4 1.23 19.12 10.46
C SER A 4 1.18 20.66 10.53
N ILE A 5 0.03 21.24 10.89
CA ILE A 5 -0.24 22.69 10.86
C ILE A 5 0.88 23.48 11.57
N ARG A 6 1.27 23.05 12.79
CA ARG A 6 2.34 23.70 13.56
C ARG A 6 3.70 23.68 12.86
N ALA A 7 4.01 22.59 12.16
CA ALA A 7 5.27 22.44 11.44
C ALA A 7 5.29 23.34 10.19
N VAL A 8 4.22 23.31 9.39
CA VAL A 8 4.09 24.14 8.18
C VAL A 8 4.12 25.63 8.52
N ARG A 9 3.38 26.05 9.55
CA ARG A 9 3.36 27.44 10.00
C ARG A 9 4.76 27.91 10.41
N ARG A 10 5.50 27.12 11.20
CA ARG A 10 6.86 27.45 11.63
C ARG A 10 7.84 27.51 10.46
N ALA A 11 7.73 26.61 9.50
CA ALA A 11 8.57 26.64 8.29
C ALA A 11 8.34 27.93 7.48
N LYS A 12 7.12 28.46 7.48
CA LYS A 12 6.79 29.76 6.86
C LYS A 12 7.07 30.99 7.73
N GLY A 13 7.60 30.80 8.95
CA GLY A 13 7.92 31.88 9.87
C GLY A 13 6.71 32.64 10.42
N LEU A 14 5.50 32.06 10.35
CA LEU A 14 4.26 32.76 10.71
C LEU A 14 3.87 32.56 12.18
N THR A 15 3.28 33.59 12.79
CA THR A 15 2.67 33.51 14.12
C THR A 15 1.27 32.89 14.06
N LEU A 16 0.73 32.46 15.20
CA LEU A 16 -0.65 31.96 15.26
C LEU A 16 -1.66 33.03 14.88
N GLU A 17 -1.37 34.29 15.21
CA GLU A 17 -2.21 35.45 14.93
C GLU A 17 -2.23 35.77 13.43
N GLU A 18 -1.07 35.76 12.78
CA GLU A 18 -0.95 35.97 11.34
C GLU A 18 -1.71 34.91 10.54
N VAL A 19 -1.63 33.64 10.95
CA VAL A 19 -2.41 32.57 10.30
C VAL A 19 -3.90 32.75 10.52
N ALA A 20 -4.31 33.19 11.71
CA ALA A 20 -5.70 33.43 12.03
C ALA A 20 -6.30 34.59 11.22
N LEU A 21 -5.52 35.65 11.00
CA LEU A 21 -5.88 36.79 10.13
C LEU A 21 -5.97 36.40 8.65
N ARG A 22 -5.10 35.49 8.18
CA ARG A 22 -5.10 35.01 6.78
C ARG A 22 -6.21 33.99 6.48
N CYS A 23 -6.92 33.50 7.49
CA CYS A 23 -8.06 32.63 7.27
C CYS A 23 -9.27 33.40 6.70
N ASP A 24 -10.07 32.73 5.88
CA ASP A 24 -11.33 33.28 5.38
C ASP A 24 -12.53 32.37 5.77
N PRO A 25 -13.46 32.83 6.62
CA PRO A 25 -13.40 34.09 7.37
C PRO A 25 -12.26 34.11 8.42
N PRO A 26 -11.80 35.31 8.85
CA PRO A 26 -10.77 35.45 9.88
C PRO A 26 -11.17 34.77 11.19
N THR A 27 -10.18 34.23 11.90
CA THR A 27 -10.40 33.56 13.18
C THR A 27 -9.44 34.06 14.26
N THR A 28 -9.36 33.36 15.39
CA THR A 28 -8.49 33.73 16.51
C THR A 28 -7.27 32.82 16.62
N ALA A 29 -6.14 33.38 17.08
CA ALA A 29 -4.92 32.62 17.36
C ALA A 29 -5.17 31.42 18.30
N GLN A 30 -6.11 31.57 19.24
CA GLN A 30 -6.51 30.50 20.17
C GLN A 30 -7.20 29.33 19.44
N THR A 31 -7.99 29.61 18.39
CA THR A 31 -8.63 28.56 17.58
C THR A 31 -7.59 27.79 16.77
N ILE A 32 -6.63 28.49 16.17
CA ILE A 32 -5.50 27.86 15.47
C ILE A 32 -4.66 27.01 16.44
N GLY A 33 -4.36 27.53 17.64
CA GLY A 33 -3.62 26.79 18.67
C GLY A 33 -4.33 25.51 19.14
N ARG A 34 -5.66 25.54 19.29
CA ARG A 34 -6.45 24.35 19.61
C ARG A 34 -6.45 23.31 18.49
N LEU A 35 -6.44 23.75 17.23
CA LEU A 35 -6.28 22.86 16.08
C LEU A 35 -4.87 22.28 16.03
N GLU A 36 -3.81 23.06 16.24
CA GLU A 36 -2.41 22.57 16.27
C GLU A 36 -2.16 21.55 17.38
N THR A 37 -2.81 21.71 18.53
CA THR A 37 -2.65 20.81 19.69
C THR A 37 -3.56 19.59 19.64
N GLY A 38 -4.45 19.50 18.65
CA GLY A 38 -5.39 18.37 18.48
C GLY A 38 -6.51 18.33 19.53
N THR A 39 -6.68 19.39 20.33
CA THR A 39 -7.77 19.54 21.31
C THR A 39 -9.11 19.86 20.65
N ARG A 40 -9.09 20.19 19.34
CA ARG A 40 -10.26 20.31 18.48
C ARG A 40 -10.08 19.45 17.24
N THR A 41 -11.12 18.73 16.83
CA THR A 41 -11.10 17.92 15.60
C THR A 41 -11.00 18.82 14.36
N LEU A 42 -10.04 18.52 13.49
CA LEU A 42 -9.83 19.24 12.23
C LEU A 42 -10.80 18.70 11.17
N SER A 43 -11.90 19.40 10.92
CA SER A 43 -12.81 19.05 9.83
C SER A 43 -12.20 19.37 8.46
N LEU A 44 -12.71 18.74 7.40
CA LEU A 44 -12.26 19.00 6.02
C LEU A 44 -12.39 20.49 5.64
N GLY A 45 -13.46 21.16 6.06
CA GLY A 45 -13.64 22.59 5.84
C GLY A 45 -12.57 23.45 6.53
N TRP A 46 -12.18 23.10 7.76
CA TRP A 46 -11.08 23.77 8.46
C TRP A 46 -9.72 23.50 7.83
N MET A 47 -9.49 22.26 7.37
CA MET A 47 -8.27 21.88 6.67
C MET A 47 -8.06 22.72 5.40
N ASN A 48 -9.09 22.81 4.55
CA ASN A 48 -9.03 23.62 3.33
C ASN A 48 -8.82 25.11 3.63
N ARG A 49 -9.45 25.63 4.69
CA ARG A 49 -9.26 27.02 5.11
C ARG A 49 -7.83 27.31 5.55
N ILE A 50 -7.26 26.45 6.40
CA ILE A 50 -5.89 26.62 6.90
C ILE A 50 -4.87 26.42 5.78
N ALA A 51 -5.12 25.49 4.85
CA ALA A 51 -4.27 25.26 3.68
C ALA A 51 -4.15 26.52 2.83
N LYS A 52 -5.28 27.19 2.56
CA LYS A 52 -5.31 28.50 1.89
C LYS A 52 -4.57 29.58 2.68
N ALA A 53 -4.82 29.70 3.99
CA ALA A 53 -4.15 30.71 4.83
C ALA A 53 -2.62 30.53 4.90
N LEU A 54 -2.16 29.28 4.82
CA LEU A 54 -0.75 28.92 4.77
C LEU A 54 -0.19 28.84 3.35
N ALA A 55 -1.00 28.99 2.30
CA ALA A 55 -0.62 28.80 0.89
C ALA A 55 0.11 27.46 0.66
N VAL A 56 -0.54 26.35 1.03
CA VAL A 56 -0.09 24.96 0.80
C VAL A 56 -1.26 24.11 0.33
N ASP A 57 -0.99 22.92 -0.20
CA ASP A 57 -2.06 21.94 -0.46
C ASP A 57 -2.65 21.38 0.85
N ALA A 58 -3.94 21.04 0.85
CA ALA A 58 -4.61 20.47 2.03
C ALA A 58 -3.98 19.13 2.47
N ALA A 59 -3.45 18.34 1.53
CA ALA A 59 -2.74 17.11 1.80
C ALA A 59 -1.46 17.32 2.63
N GLU A 60 -0.78 18.47 2.48
CA GLU A 60 0.42 18.80 3.27
C GLU A 60 0.10 19.01 4.76
N LEU A 61 -1.13 19.40 5.08
CA LEU A 61 -1.60 19.62 6.46
C LEU A 61 -1.92 18.32 7.21
N VAL A 62 -2.05 17.22 6.47
CA VAL A 62 -2.26 15.88 7.02
C VAL A 62 -0.89 15.22 7.14
N ARG A 63 -0.43 15.05 8.38
CA ARG A 63 0.60 14.06 8.67
C ARG A 63 -0.06 12.70 8.48
N LEU A 64 0.03 12.16 7.27
CA LEU A 64 0.04 10.71 7.10
C LEU A 64 1.09 10.18 8.08
N PRO A 65 0.85 9.06 8.80
CA PRO A 65 1.87 8.46 9.66
C PRO A 65 3.18 8.48 8.89
N GLN A 66 4.17 9.19 9.43
CA GLN A 66 5.41 9.46 8.70
C GLN A 66 5.92 8.13 8.15
N ASP A 67 6.30 8.15 6.87
CA ASP A 67 7.15 7.16 6.22
C ASP A 67 8.37 6.95 7.13
N THR A 68 8.22 6.05 8.10
CA THR A 68 9.34 5.59 8.89
C THR A 68 9.99 4.56 8.01
N GLN A 69 10.78 5.05 7.05
CA GLN A 69 11.57 4.21 6.17
C GLN A 69 12.57 3.46 7.05
N LEU A 70 12.29 2.19 7.28
CA LEU A 70 13.18 1.31 8.02
C LEU A 70 14.45 1.14 7.17
N ARG A 71 15.61 1.37 7.78
CA ARG A 71 16.89 1.04 7.15
C ARG A 71 17.09 -0.47 7.27
N ILE A 72 17.60 -1.09 6.21
CA ILE A 72 18.03 -2.48 6.25
C ILE A 72 19.34 -2.54 7.04
N THR A 73 19.30 -3.07 8.26
CA THR A 73 20.48 -3.18 9.12
C THR A 73 21.36 -4.38 8.77
N ALA A 74 20.76 -5.49 8.32
CA ALA A 74 21.46 -6.71 7.98
C ALA A 74 20.77 -7.43 6.82
N LEU A 75 21.56 -8.18 6.04
CA LEU A 75 21.14 -9.14 5.04
C LEU A 75 21.34 -10.55 5.61
N LEU A 76 20.40 -11.45 5.36
CA LEU A 76 20.48 -12.85 5.79
C LEU A 76 20.74 -13.74 4.56
N GLY A 77 21.91 -14.37 4.53
CA GLY A 77 22.30 -15.34 3.50
C GLY A 77 22.47 -16.75 4.08
N ALA A 78 22.96 -17.67 3.25
CA ALA A 78 23.22 -19.05 3.66
C ALA A 78 24.24 -19.16 4.82
N ASP A 79 25.23 -18.26 4.84
CA ASP A 79 26.31 -18.26 5.84
C ASP A 79 25.99 -17.41 7.09
N GLY A 80 24.78 -16.88 7.21
CA GLY A 80 24.33 -16.06 8.34
C GLY A 80 24.02 -14.60 7.99
N ALA A 81 23.93 -13.76 9.03
CA ALA A 81 23.57 -12.35 8.90
C ALA A 81 24.82 -11.46 8.76
N TYR A 82 24.80 -10.53 7.80
CA TYR A 82 25.91 -9.60 7.53
C TYR A 82 25.41 -8.20 7.16
N ALA A 83 26.25 -7.18 7.31
CA ALA A 83 25.88 -5.81 6.98
C ALA A 83 25.85 -5.58 5.45
N PRO A 84 24.90 -4.79 4.92
CA PRO A 84 24.90 -4.43 3.50
C PRO A 84 26.11 -3.53 3.16
N THR A 85 26.64 -3.67 1.95
CA THR A 85 27.82 -2.90 1.46
C THR A 85 27.48 -1.44 1.13
N ARG A 86 26.19 -1.12 1.01
CA ARG A 86 25.66 0.22 0.77
C ARG A 86 24.42 0.44 1.65
N PRO A 87 24.08 1.69 2.00
CA PRO A 87 22.83 1.97 2.71
C PRO A 87 21.62 1.54 1.88
N GLU A 88 20.76 0.69 2.44
CA GLU A 88 19.52 0.23 1.81
C GLU A 88 18.31 0.51 2.71
N GLN A 89 17.16 0.72 2.08
CA GLN A 89 15.90 1.02 2.76
C GLN A 89 14.88 -0.08 2.49
N ALA A 90 14.13 -0.47 3.51
CA ALA A 90 13.03 -1.39 3.37
C ALA A 90 11.88 -0.71 2.62
N LEU A 91 11.31 -1.42 1.65
CA LEU A 91 10.12 -0.95 0.95
C LEU A 91 8.90 -1.05 1.87
N THR A 92 8.20 0.07 2.08
CA THR A 92 6.89 0.06 2.75
C THR A 92 5.86 -0.63 1.85
N ALA A 93 5.06 -1.54 2.42
CA ALA A 93 3.92 -2.11 1.70
C ALA A 93 2.79 -1.09 1.61
N ARG A 94 2.62 -0.49 0.41
CA ARG A 94 1.49 0.39 0.10
C ARG A 94 0.66 -0.25 -0.99
N ALA A 95 -0.64 -0.38 -0.75
CA ALA A 95 -1.57 -0.78 -1.78
C ALA A 95 -1.63 0.33 -2.83
N THR A 96 -1.54 -0.04 -4.10
CA THR A 96 -1.83 0.85 -5.23
C THR A 96 -3.26 0.58 -5.70
N GLU A 97 -3.74 1.40 -6.65
CA GLU A 97 -4.95 1.09 -7.41
C GLU A 97 -4.81 -0.30 -8.07
N ASP A 98 -5.93 -1.00 -8.25
CA ASP A 98 -6.05 -2.35 -8.83
C ASP A 98 -5.42 -3.53 -8.05
N MET A 99 -5.11 -3.33 -6.77
CA MET A 99 -4.65 -4.43 -5.90
C MET A 99 -5.81 -5.24 -5.31
N ILE A 100 -5.65 -6.55 -5.28
CA ILE A 100 -6.54 -7.51 -4.63
C ILE A 100 -5.72 -8.31 -3.61
N ALA A 101 -6.30 -8.62 -2.45
CA ALA A 101 -5.65 -9.43 -1.43
C ALA A 101 -6.24 -10.85 -1.39
N VAL A 102 -5.36 -11.84 -1.21
CA VAL A 102 -5.70 -13.24 -0.94
C VAL A 102 -5.15 -13.59 0.44
N ARG A 103 -6.01 -14.11 1.32
CA ARG A 103 -5.58 -14.64 2.61
C ARG A 103 -5.39 -16.16 2.53
N VAL A 104 -4.25 -16.63 3.00
CA VAL A 104 -3.93 -18.05 3.06
C VAL A 104 -4.52 -18.63 4.34
N ALA A 105 -5.62 -19.36 4.22
CA ALA A 105 -6.30 -19.97 5.37
C ALA A 105 -5.58 -21.21 5.91
N SER A 106 -4.82 -21.91 5.07
CA SER A 106 -4.07 -23.11 5.44
C SER A 106 -2.78 -23.18 4.62
N SER A 107 -1.68 -23.59 5.25
CA SER A 107 -0.37 -23.64 4.60
C SER A 107 -0.37 -24.54 3.37
N VAL A 108 0.22 -24.05 2.27
CA VAL A 108 0.28 -24.76 0.99
C VAL A 108 1.50 -24.28 0.18
N GLY A 109 2.32 -25.22 -0.30
CA GLY A 109 3.58 -24.87 -0.96
C GLY A 109 4.45 -23.96 -0.09
N ASP A 110 4.88 -22.83 -0.64
CA ASP A 110 5.70 -21.83 0.06
C ASP A 110 4.89 -20.87 0.96
N TYR A 111 3.55 -20.91 0.84
CA TYR A 111 2.64 -20.06 1.58
C TYR A 111 2.23 -20.69 2.91
N ARG A 112 2.17 -19.87 3.96
CA ARG A 112 1.83 -20.29 5.33
C ARG A 112 0.48 -19.73 5.74
N ALA A 113 -0.21 -20.45 6.61
CA ALA A 113 -1.47 -20.00 7.18
C ALA A 113 -1.29 -18.61 7.83
N GLY A 114 -2.18 -17.68 7.51
CA GLY A 114 -2.12 -16.29 7.95
C GLY A 114 -1.41 -15.34 6.98
N ASP A 115 -0.73 -15.84 5.95
CA ASP A 115 -0.15 -14.99 4.91
C ASP A 115 -1.23 -14.17 4.20
N GLU A 116 -0.87 -12.92 3.86
CA GLU A 116 -1.59 -12.10 2.91
C GLU A 116 -0.77 -11.95 1.62
N ILE A 117 -1.35 -12.41 0.51
CA ILE A 117 -0.76 -12.30 -0.82
C ILE A 117 -1.46 -11.13 -1.52
N TRP A 118 -0.72 -10.08 -1.83
CA TRP A 118 -1.23 -8.96 -2.61
C TRP A 118 -0.96 -9.21 -4.08
N CYS A 119 -2.02 -9.10 -4.87
CA CYS A 119 -2.02 -9.37 -6.28
C CYS A 119 -2.41 -8.10 -7.04
N ARG A 120 -1.72 -7.82 -8.15
CA ARG A 120 -2.08 -6.73 -9.06
C ARG A 120 -2.96 -7.26 -10.17
N ARG A 121 -4.15 -6.69 -10.35
CA ARG A 121 -5.06 -7.06 -11.44
C ARG A 121 -4.44 -6.74 -12.80
N MET A 122 -4.76 -7.57 -13.79
CA MET A 122 -4.32 -7.44 -15.17
C MET A 122 -5.37 -7.99 -16.13
N GLU A 123 -5.38 -7.47 -17.35
CA GLU A 123 -6.30 -7.84 -18.42
C GLU A 123 -5.51 -7.99 -19.74
N GLY A 124 -5.77 -9.06 -20.49
CA GLY A 124 -5.35 -9.21 -21.89
C GLY A 124 -3.90 -9.65 -22.17
N ASP A 125 -2.91 -9.27 -21.36
CA ASP A 125 -1.50 -9.67 -21.55
C ASP A 125 -1.02 -10.70 -20.51
N TRP A 126 -1.55 -11.93 -20.61
CA TRP A 126 -1.22 -13.01 -19.67
C TRP A 126 0.25 -13.46 -19.76
N SER A 127 0.88 -13.32 -20.94
CA SER A 127 2.25 -13.76 -21.19
C SER A 127 3.27 -13.04 -20.32
N SER A 128 3.02 -11.79 -19.96
CA SER A 128 3.83 -11.03 -19.00
C SER A 128 3.91 -11.65 -17.60
N ALA A 129 2.99 -12.57 -17.27
CA ALA A 129 2.90 -13.26 -15.99
C ALA A 129 3.34 -14.74 -16.04
N LEU A 130 4.01 -15.18 -17.11
CA LEU A 130 4.57 -16.53 -17.18
C LEU A 130 5.49 -16.81 -15.98
N ASN A 131 5.38 -18.03 -15.43
CA ASN A 131 6.07 -18.50 -14.23
C ASN A 131 5.76 -17.70 -12.95
N ARG A 132 4.70 -16.90 -12.94
CA ARG A 132 4.21 -16.17 -11.77
C ARG A 132 2.96 -16.83 -11.22
N ASP A 133 2.73 -16.67 -9.93
CA ASP A 133 1.51 -17.13 -9.27
C ASP A 133 0.40 -16.09 -9.52
N LEU A 134 -0.78 -16.55 -9.95
CA LEU A 134 -1.95 -15.71 -10.22
C LEU A 134 -3.17 -16.20 -9.48
N LEU A 135 -4.02 -15.23 -9.09
CA LEU A 135 -5.42 -15.46 -8.80
C LEU A 135 -6.24 -15.32 -10.08
N VAL A 136 -6.97 -16.36 -10.46
CA VAL A 136 -7.81 -16.40 -11.66
C VAL A 136 -9.25 -16.73 -11.27
N PRO A 137 -10.25 -15.93 -11.65
CA PRO A 137 -11.65 -16.22 -11.39
C PRO A 137 -12.14 -17.41 -12.23
N ARG A 138 -13.13 -18.11 -11.69
CA ARG A 138 -13.86 -19.20 -12.33
C ARG A 138 -15.37 -19.01 -12.18
N PRO A 139 -16.18 -19.66 -13.03
CA PRO A 139 -17.64 -19.60 -12.91
C PRO A 139 -18.15 -19.96 -11.52
N ALA A 140 -19.26 -19.33 -11.13
CA ALA A 140 -19.92 -19.44 -9.83
C ALA A 140 -19.07 -18.93 -8.64
N GLY A 141 -18.36 -17.81 -8.83
CA GLY A 141 -17.63 -17.12 -7.75
C GLY A 141 -16.43 -17.90 -7.21
N ARG A 142 -15.94 -18.88 -7.97
CA ARG A 142 -14.78 -19.70 -7.61
C ARG A 142 -13.49 -19.01 -8.07
N TYR A 143 -12.38 -19.42 -7.49
CA TYR A 143 -11.06 -18.94 -7.86
C TYR A 143 -10.07 -20.09 -7.96
N VAL A 144 -9.03 -19.90 -8.77
CA VAL A 144 -7.82 -20.73 -8.77
C VAL A 144 -6.67 -19.81 -8.43
N PHE A 145 -5.86 -20.20 -7.46
CA PHE A 145 -4.57 -19.57 -7.19
C PHE A 145 -3.47 -20.55 -7.60
N ALA A 146 -2.66 -20.19 -8.59
CA ALA A 146 -1.75 -21.13 -9.25
C ALA A 146 -0.66 -20.42 -10.06
N ARG A 147 0.45 -21.12 -10.31
CA ARG A 147 1.50 -20.67 -11.22
C ARG A 147 1.07 -20.79 -12.66
N LEU A 148 1.21 -19.73 -13.45
CA LEU A 148 1.02 -19.78 -14.90
C LEU A 148 2.24 -20.42 -15.57
N LEU A 149 2.01 -21.57 -16.18
CA LEU A 149 3.04 -22.33 -16.89
C LEU A 149 3.08 -22.00 -18.38
N ASN A 150 1.91 -21.79 -18.99
CA ASN A 150 1.79 -21.52 -20.41
C ASN A 150 0.49 -20.74 -20.73
N VAL A 151 0.52 -20.00 -21.84
CA VAL A 151 -0.63 -19.32 -22.43
C VAL A 151 -0.83 -19.89 -23.84
N ASP A 152 -1.96 -20.55 -24.06
CA ASP A 152 -2.35 -21.13 -25.36
C ASP A 152 -3.61 -20.42 -25.88
N GLY A 153 -3.40 -19.36 -26.67
CA GLY A 153 -4.47 -18.43 -27.06
C GLY A 153 -5.14 -17.82 -25.83
N GLU A 154 -6.44 -18.07 -25.66
CA GLU A 154 -7.20 -17.62 -24.48
C GLU A 154 -7.13 -18.58 -23.28
N LYS A 155 -6.38 -19.69 -23.37
CA LYS A 155 -6.28 -20.69 -22.31
C LYS A 155 -5.04 -20.47 -21.45
N LEU A 156 -5.25 -20.40 -20.14
CA LEU A 156 -4.20 -20.36 -19.14
C LEU A 156 -3.95 -21.76 -18.59
N HIS A 157 -2.71 -22.23 -18.69
CA HIS A 157 -2.25 -23.47 -18.10
C HIS A 157 -1.65 -23.18 -16.73
N LEU A 158 -2.33 -23.65 -15.69
CA LEU A 158 -2.10 -23.24 -14.30
C LEU A 158 -1.73 -24.45 -13.44
N LEU A 159 -0.70 -24.34 -12.60
CA LEU A 159 -0.35 -25.36 -11.62
C LEU A 159 -0.57 -24.83 -10.19
N PRO A 160 -1.55 -25.37 -9.44
CA PRO A 160 -1.77 -24.97 -8.05
C PRO A 160 -0.52 -25.20 -7.17
N PRO A 161 -0.32 -24.38 -6.13
CA PRO A 161 0.81 -24.54 -5.23
C PRO A 161 0.71 -25.85 -4.45
N GLY A 162 1.87 -26.42 -4.09
CA GLY A 162 1.97 -27.65 -3.32
C GLY A 162 2.37 -28.87 -4.14
N THR A 163 2.80 -29.92 -3.45
CA THR A 163 3.29 -31.16 -4.06
C THR A 163 2.15 -32.00 -4.62
N GLY A 164 2.37 -32.62 -5.79
CA GLY A 164 1.42 -33.57 -6.39
C GLY A 164 0.15 -32.94 -6.99
N GLN A 165 0.11 -31.61 -7.11
CA GLN A 165 -1.01 -30.92 -7.74
C GLN A 165 -1.08 -31.20 -9.24
N ARG A 166 -2.30 -31.28 -9.77
CA ARG A 166 -2.53 -31.45 -11.20
C ARG A 166 -2.65 -30.10 -11.87
N GLN A 167 -2.08 -29.99 -13.06
CA GLN A 167 -2.28 -28.84 -13.93
C GLN A 167 -3.77 -28.67 -14.24
N GLN A 168 -4.23 -27.44 -14.19
CA GLN A 168 -5.58 -27.01 -14.54
C GLN A 168 -5.51 -26.09 -15.76
N VAL A 169 -6.60 -26.05 -16.53
CA VAL A 169 -6.73 -25.13 -17.67
C VAL A 169 -7.93 -24.23 -17.41
N VAL A 170 -7.72 -22.92 -17.49
CA VAL A 170 -8.79 -21.92 -17.41
C VAL A 170 -8.86 -21.20 -18.76
N GLY A 171 -9.98 -21.33 -19.45
CA GLY A 171 -10.21 -20.66 -20.74
C GLY A 171 -10.89 -19.31 -20.55
N ASN A 172 -10.39 -18.30 -21.26
CA ASN A 172 -10.93 -16.95 -21.39
C ASN A 172 -11.41 -16.34 -20.04
N PRO A 173 -10.51 -16.22 -19.05
CA PRO A 173 -10.86 -15.55 -17.80
C PRO A 173 -11.08 -14.05 -18.04
N PRO A 174 -12.10 -13.42 -17.43
CA PRO A 174 -12.39 -12.01 -17.62
C PRO A 174 -11.29 -11.08 -17.07
N TRP A 175 -10.49 -11.56 -16.11
CA TRP A 175 -9.33 -10.88 -15.55
C TRP A 175 -8.43 -11.93 -14.86
N ALA A 176 -7.19 -11.57 -14.55
CA ALA A 176 -6.36 -12.30 -13.61
C ALA A 176 -5.64 -11.30 -12.68
N ALA A 177 -5.10 -11.76 -11.55
CA ALA A 177 -4.30 -10.91 -10.67
C ALA A 177 -2.99 -11.61 -10.32
N VAL A 178 -1.87 -11.03 -10.72
CA VAL A 178 -0.53 -11.59 -10.49
C VAL A 178 -0.08 -11.28 -9.06
N ALA A 179 0.41 -12.29 -8.35
CA ALA A 179 1.01 -12.11 -7.02
C ALA A 179 2.28 -11.25 -7.11
N VAL A 180 2.29 -10.14 -6.39
CA VAL A 180 3.39 -9.15 -6.39
C VAL A 180 4.00 -8.92 -5.02
N ARG A 181 3.27 -9.26 -3.94
CA ARG A 181 3.77 -9.11 -2.57
C ARG A 181 3.23 -10.19 -1.66
N LEU A 182 4.05 -10.63 -0.71
CA LEU A 182 3.67 -11.50 0.39
C LEU A 182 3.90 -10.74 1.69
N ILE A 183 2.89 -10.67 2.55
CA ILE A 183 3.00 -10.15 3.90
C ILE A 183 2.78 -11.32 4.85
N ARG A 184 3.77 -11.56 5.70
CA ARG A 184 3.74 -12.60 6.72
C ARG A 184 4.11 -11.97 8.06
N ASN A 185 3.21 -12.08 9.02
CA ASN A 185 3.54 -11.81 10.41
C ASN A 185 4.25 -13.05 10.95
N LEU A 186 5.48 -12.85 11.46
CA LEU A 186 6.36 -13.90 11.97
C LEU A 186 6.38 -13.89 13.50
#